data_AF-A0A2N7RZU4-F1
#
_entry.id   AF-A0A2N7RZU4-F1
#
_cell.length_a   1.000
_cell.length_b   1.000
_cell.length_c   1.000
_cell.angle_alpha   90.00
_cell.angle_beta   90.00
_cell.angle_gamma   90.00
#
_symmetry.space_group_name_H-M   'P 1'
#
loop_
_entity.id
_entity.type
_entity.pdbx_description
1 polymer ?
#
loop_
_entity_poly.entity_id
_entity_poly.type
_entity_poly.pdbx_seq_one_letter_code
_entity_poly.pdbx_strand_id
1 'polypeptide(L)'
;MWSQGRVGTVTTSNSILDCEVLMTEVLPDPYLYLHDPEEYLSSVRSKFPSIQIEPKVSLGLGVMEFKKPKRMRKELDKEPTRFGASWFGGQPFENGREWPRSSDGTLLTHIAQVDLGYESMNVGDPGFIPTGLPNEGIIQFFHDTQNMGEPEDVEDLLNPPWAIRYFVPENDEVETFAFMESSGDAILSIPLMPLDIDGFMNLKDQFSVDFRSEEEADLYADFVELTEFEIYNRLLRFEARLPDHRPEHPDFIPDERISRMSGWSACEIREEYNGQLATLLPLTDASDEHVLLFEINPRTFPTPGWFHERPVQVWIRRTDLDARNFDHVWCLIRTDA
;
A
#
# COMPACT_ATOMS: atom_id res chain seq x y z
N MET A 1 40.51 4.80 1.89
CA MET A 1 40.68 4.83 3.36
C MET A 1 39.44 5.51 3.89
N TRP A 2 38.36 4.74 4.02
CA TRP A 2 37.00 5.23 4.29
C TRP A 2 36.67 4.98 5.76
N SER A 3 36.26 6.03 6.46
CA SER A 3 35.85 5.98 7.87
C SER A 3 34.50 5.29 7.99
N GLN A 4 34.46 4.21 8.75
CA GLN A 4 33.24 3.54 9.19
C GLN A 4 32.40 4.49 10.05
N GLY A 5 31.21 4.83 9.58
CA GLY A 5 30.18 5.50 10.36
C GLY A 5 29.67 4.55 11.45
N ARG A 6 29.64 5.03 12.69
CA ARG A 6 29.11 4.33 13.85
C ARG A 6 27.60 4.17 13.69
N VAL A 7 27.11 2.94 13.71
CA VAL A 7 25.74 2.61 14.08
C VAL A 7 25.56 3.04 15.54
N GLY A 8 24.70 4.01 15.78
CA GLY A 8 24.30 4.38 17.13
C GLY A 8 23.44 3.26 17.70
N THR A 9 23.97 2.54 18.68
CA THR A 9 23.17 1.70 19.57
C THR A 9 22.25 2.61 20.38
N VAL A 10 20.96 2.59 20.07
CA VAL A 10 19.90 3.11 20.94
C VAL A 10 19.93 2.28 22.21
N THR A 11 20.41 2.86 23.30
CA THR A 11 20.28 2.28 24.64
C THR A 11 18.83 2.43 25.08
N THR A 12 18.02 1.38 24.93
CA THR A 12 16.72 1.24 25.58
C THR A 12 16.94 1.02 27.08
N SER A 13 16.91 2.11 27.86
CA SER A 13 16.96 2.03 29.32
C SER A 13 15.65 2.54 29.93
N ASN A 14 14.91 1.62 30.54
CA ASN A 14 13.83 1.81 31.52
C ASN A 14 12.48 2.38 31.02
N SER A 15 11.60 1.52 30.47
CA SER A 15 10.13 1.73 30.49
C SER A 15 9.30 0.45 30.69
N ILE A 16 9.89 -0.64 31.23
CA ILE A 16 9.15 -1.91 31.47
C ILE A 16 7.95 -1.72 32.44
N LEU A 17 7.93 -0.64 33.23
CA LEU A 17 6.87 -0.37 34.21
C LEU A 17 5.66 0.40 33.66
N ASP A 18 5.69 0.91 32.43
CA ASP A 18 4.54 1.61 31.81
C ASP A 18 3.83 0.80 30.70
N CYS A 19 4.45 -0.28 30.20
CA CYS A 19 3.77 -1.23 29.30
C CYS A 19 2.54 -1.87 29.95
N GLU A 20 2.54 -2.08 31.28
CA GLU A 20 1.39 -2.67 32.00
C GLU A 20 0.11 -1.81 31.92
N VAL A 21 0.23 -0.49 31.74
CA VAL A 21 -0.92 0.41 31.62
C VAL A 21 -1.52 0.33 30.21
N LEU A 22 -0.67 0.26 29.18
CA LEU A 22 -1.10 -0.03 27.81
C LEU A 22 -1.75 -1.42 27.67
N MET A 23 -1.34 -2.40 28.49
CA MET A 23 -1.94 -3.74 28.51
C MET A 23 -3.39 -3.79 29.02
N THR A 24 -3.89 -2.75 29.71
CA THR A 24 -5.25 -2.76 30.29
C THR A 24 -6.24 -1.83 29.59
N GLU A 25 -5.77 -0.80 28.90
CA GLU A 25 -6.63 0.07 28.10
C GLU A 25 -6.64 -0.37 26.64
N VAL A 26 -7.66 -1.14 26.28
CA VAL A 26 -7.95 -1.57 24.90
C VAL A 26 -7.85 -0.37 23.95
N LEU A 27 -6.81 -0.36 23.12
CA LEU A 27 -6.73 0.57 21.99
C LEU A 27 -7.91 0.26 21.04
N PRO A 28 -8.57 1.28 20.48
CA PRO A 28 -9.76 1.05 19.66
C PRO A 28 -9.38 0.23 18.43
N ASP A 29 -10.22 -0.75 18.10
CA ASP A 29 -10.07 -1.57 16.88
C ASP A 29 -10.01 -0.63 15.66
N PRO A 30 -8.98 -0.69 14.80
CA PRO A 30 -8.89 0.18 13.63
C PRO A 30 -10.07 0.02 12.66
N TYR A 31 -10.77 -1.12 12.69
CA TYR A 31 -11.98 -1.34 11.90
C TYR A 31 -13.22 -0.66 12.50
N LEU A 32 -13.19 -0.28 13.78
CA LEU A 32 -14.26 0.54 14.37
C LEU A 32 -14.41 1.85 13.60
N TYR A 33 -13.31 2.43 13.09
CA TYR A 33 -13.38 3.65 12.29
C TYR A 33 -14.26 3.51 11.04
N LEU A 34 -14.37 2.30 10.46
CA LEU A 34 -15.20 2.07 9.28
C LEU A 34 -16.70 2.09 9.63
N HIS A 35 -17.07 1.79 10.88
CA HIS A 35 -18.47 1.65 11.29
C HIS A 35 -18.95 2.80 12.18
N ASP A 36 -18.07 3.31 13.03
CA ASP A 36 -18.30 4.43 13.93
C ASP A 36 -17.02 5.31 14.03
N PRO A 37 -16.78 6.19 13.02
CA PRO A 37 -15.64 7.10 13.03
C PRO A 37 -15.62 8.03 14.25
N GLU A 38 -16.79 8.43 14.76
CA GLU A 38 -16.89 9.35 15.89
C GLU A 38 -16.47 8.67 17.20
N GLU A 39 -16.92 7.44 17.45
CA GLU A 39 -16.51 6.64 18.60
C GLU A 39 -15.00 6.34 18.56
N TYR A 40 -14.49 5.94 17.39
CA TYR A 40 -13.07 5.72 17.19
C TYR A 40 -12.28 6.99 17.51
N LEU A 41 -12.60 8.12 16.86
CA LEU A 41 -11.92 9.39 17.06
C LEU A 41 -12.02 9.90 18.50
N SER A 42 -13.17 9.71 19.16
CA SER A 42 -13.33 10.06 20.57
C SER A 42 -12.38 9.25 21.46
N SER A 43 -12.26 7.94 21.20
CA SER A 43 -11.37 7.03 21.94
C SER A 43 -9.91 7.43 21.76
N VAL A 44 -9.49 7.69 20.53
CA VAL A 44 -8.11 8.06 20.24
C VAL A 44 -7.78 9.47 20.77
N ARG A 45 -8.68 10.47 20.61
CA ARG A 45 -8.48 11.82 21.15
C ARG A 45 -8.37 11.85 22.67
N SER A 46 -9.03 10.92 23.36
CA SER A 46 -8.91 10.82 24.81
C SER A 46 -7.49 10.42 25.25
N LYS A 47 -6.79 9.63 24.43
CA LYS A 47 -5.40 9.20 24.64
C LYS A 47 -4.39 10.23 24.15
N PHE A 48 -4.70 10.93 23.06
CA PHE A 48 -3.80 11.90 22.42
C PHE A 48 -4.46 13.29 22.31
N PRO A 49 -4.75 13.99 23.42
CA PRO A 49 -5.49 15.24 23.40
C PRO A 49 -4.70 16.42 22.78
N SER A 50 -3.38 16.30 22.62
CA SER A 50 -2.54 17.31 21.97
C SER A 50 -2.54 17.19 20.46
N ILE A 51 -2.85 16.01 19.93
CA ILE A 51 -2.55 15.63 18.56
C ILE A 51 -3.81 15.80 17.71
N GLN A 52 -3.64 16.46 16.57
CA GLN A 52 -4.65 16.41 15.52
C GLN A 52 -4.47 15.11 14.73
N ILE A 53 -5.26 14.11 15.10
CA ILE A 53 -5.24 12.82 14.41
C ILE A 53 -6.09 12.91 13.15
N GLU A 54 -5.50 12.49 12.04
CA GLU A 54 -6.09 12.51 10.72
C GLU A 54 -6.10 11.09 10.15
N PRO A 55 -7.03 10.22 10.58
CA PRO A 55 -7.10 8.87 10.03
C PRO A 55 -7.52 8.92 8.57
N LYS A 56 -6.93 8.05 7.75
CA LYS A 56 -7.42 7.80 6.38
C LYS A 56 -7.80 6.33 6.24
N VAL A 57 -8.69 6.06 5.28
CA VAL A 57 -9.04 4.67 4.93
C VAL A 57 -8.20 4.24 3.74
N SER A 58 -7.63 3.05 3.85
CA SER A 58 -6.89 2.36 2.81
C SER A 58 -7.59 1.05 2.45
N LEU A 59 -7.35 0.56 1.25
CA LEU A 59 -7.63 -0.82 0.87
C LEU A 59 -6.36 -1.64 1.05
N GLY A 60 -6.43 -2.72 1.82
CA GLY A 60 -5.32 -3.67 1.98
C GLY A 60 -5.23 -4.61 0.82
N LEU A 61 -4.03 -4.81 0.29
CA LEU A 61 -3.77 -5.72 -0.80
C LEU A 61 -3.10 -6.98 -0.24
N GLY A 62 -3.88 -7.79 0.49
CA GLY A 62 -3.40 -9.04 1.06
C GLY A 62 -3.28 -10.12 -0.02
N VAL A 63 -2.16 -10.83 -0.10
CA VAL A 63 -2.08 -11.99 -1.00
C VAL A 63 -2.79 -13.17 -0.36
N MET A 64 -3.71 -13.79 -1.11
CA MET A 64 -4.40 -14.99 -0.63
C MET A 64 -3.43 -16.14 -0.35
N GLU A 65 -3.40 -16.60 0.91
CA GLU A 65 -2.66 -17.80 1.29
C GLU A 65 -3.47 -19.06 0.98
N PHE A 66 -2.85 -20.00 0.27
CA PHE A 66 -3.47 -21.26 -0.09
C PHE A 66 -2.92 -22.42 0.73
N LYS A 67 -3.78 -23.18 1.41
CA LYS A 67 -3.41 -24.44 2.11
C LYS A 67 -2.74 -25.48 1.20
N LYS A 68 -2.99 -25.43 -0.12
CA LYS A 68 -2.40 -26.33 -1.13
C LYS A 68 -1.83 -25.56 -2.33
N PRO A 69 -0.69 -24.85 -2.16
CA PRO A 69 -0.20 -23.88 -3.14
C PRO A 69 -0.02 -24.46 -4.55
N LYS A 70 0.53 -25.67 -4.66
CA LYS A 70 0.78 -26.33 -5.95
C LYS A 70 -0.49 -26.66 -6.73
N ARG A 71 -1.58 -27.02 -6.04
CA ARG A 71 -2.86 -27.32 -6.69
C ARG A 71 -3.51 -26.02 -7.15
N MET A 72 -3.54 -25.03 -6.27
CA MET A 72 -4.12 -23.72 -6.56
C MET A 72 -3.40 -23.03 -7.71
N ARG A 73 -2.06 -23.14 -7.77
CA ARG A 73 -1.30 -22.61 -8.89
C ARG A 73 -1.76 -23.18 -10.23
N LYS A 74 -1.98 -24.50 -10.31
CA LYS A 74 -2.51 -25.14 -11.52
C LYS A 74 -3.95 -24.74 -11.85
N GLU A 75 -4.74 -24.35 -10.86
CA GLU A 75 -6.09 -23.83 -11.07
C GLU A 75 -6.02 -22.39 -11.60
N LEU A 76 -5.17 -21.53 -11.01
CA LEU A 76 -4.91 -20.17 -11.49
C LEU A 76 -4.32 -20.13 -12.91
N ASP A 77 -3.40 -21.03 -13.24
CA ASP A 77 -2.85 -21.12 -14.60
C ASP A 77 -3.92 -21.51 -15.64
N LYS A 78 -5.06 -22.08 -15.21
CA LYS A 78 -6.18 -22.46 -16.09
C LYS A 78 -7.32 -21.46 -16.08
N GLU A 79 -7.56 -20.84 -14.94
CA GLU A 79 -8.70 -19.97 -14.66
C GLU A 79 -8.19 -18.80 -13.78
N PRO A 80 -7.50 -17.81 -14.38
CA PRO A 80 -6.85 -16.74 -13.62
C PRO A 80 -7.84 -15.89 -12.81
N THR A 81 -9.09 -15.78 -13.29
CA THR A 81 -10.17 -14.98 -12.71
C THR A 81 -10.94 -15.69 -11.59
N ARG A 82 -10.58 -16.93 -11.27
CA ARG A 82 -11.33 -17.77 -10.31
C ARG A 82 -11.53 -17.13 -8.94
N PHE A 83 -10.61 -16.28 -8.51
CA PHE A 83 -10.66 -15.62 -7.21
C PHE A 83 -10.88 -14.10 -7.33
N GLY A 84 -11.47 -13.67 -8.44
CA GLY A 84 -11.77 -12.27 -8.71
C GLY A 84 -10.85 -11.64 -9.75
N ALA A 85 -11.00 -10.33 -9.87
CA ALA A 85 -10.34 -9.48 -10.85
C ALA A 85 -9.13 -8.69 -10.29
N SER A 86 -8.80 -8.92 -9.01
CA SER A 86 -7.74 -8.24 -8.27
C SER A 86 -6.57 -9.20 -7.99
N TRP A 87 -5.37 -8.88 -8.50
CA TRP A 87 -4.16 -9.71 -8.32
C TRP A 87 -2.88 -8.88 -8.49
N PHE A 88 -1.79 -9.34 -7.84
CA PHE A 88 -0.45 -8.96 -8.25
C PHE A 88 0.00 -9.82 -9.42
N GLY A 89 0.73 -9.22 -10.37
CA GLY A 89 1.47 -9.99 -11.33
C GLY A 89 0.72 -10.61 -12.49
N GLY A 90 1.33 -11.60 -13.12
CA GLY A 90 0.69 -12.33 -14.22
C GLY A 90 0.26 -11.44 -15.38
N GLN A 91 -0.70 -11.92 -16.15
CA GLN A 91 -1.20 -11.24 -17.34
C GLN A 91 -2.40 -10.35 -16.95
N PRO A 92 -2.39 -9.05 -17.27
CA PRO A 92 -3.51 -8.15 -17.01
C PRO A 92 -4.65 -8.36 -18.01
N PHE A 93 -5.83 -7.81 -17.69
CA PHE A 93 -6.91 -7.70 -18.67
C PHE A 93 -6.57 -6.75 -19.82
N GLU A 94 -7.16 -7.00 -20.98
CA GLU A 94 -7.12 -6.11 -22.12
C GLU A 94 -7.93 -4.84 -21.85
N ASN A 95 -7.41 -3.70 -22.30
CA ASN A 95 -8.04 -2.38 -22.16
C ASN A 95 -8.03 -1.57 -23.48
N GLY A 96 -7.92 -2.27 -24.61
CA GLY A 96 -7.87 -1.64 -25.94
C GLY A 96 -6.60 -0.83 -26.24
N ARG A 97 -5.57 -0.92 -25.39
CA ARG A 97 -4.27 -0.27 -25.58
C ARG A 97 -3.15 -1.32 -25.68
N GLU A 98 -2.12 -1.04 -26.46
CA GLU A 98 -0.92 -1.89 -26.57
C GLU A 98 -0.21 -2.05 -25.22
N TRP A 99 0.61 -3.09 -25.01
CA TRP A 99 1.37 -3.27 -23.77
C TRP A 99 2.27 -2.05 -23.47
N PRO A 100 2.28 -1.49 -22.23
CA PRO A 100 3.07 -0.30 -21.93
C PRO A 100 4.57 -0.51 -22.09
N ARG A 101 5.27 0.52 -22.57
CA ARG A 101 6.72 0.52 -22.76
C ARG A 101 7.34 1.77 -22.15
N SER A 102 8.58 1.64 -21.66
CA SER A 102 9.44 2.77 -21.30
C SER A 102 9.91 3.54 -22.53
N SER A 103 10.55 4.69 -22.30
CA SER A 103 11.11 5.57 -23.34
C SER A 103 12.10 4.88 -24.30
N ASP A 104 12.82 3.87 -23.83
CA ASP A 104 13.76 3.03 -24.61
C ASP A 104 13.07 1.90 -25.40
N GLY A 105 11.74 1.74 -25.23
CA GLY A 105 10.93 0.71 -25.87
C GLY A 105 10.85 -0.61 -25.09
N THR A 106 11.50 -0.73 -23.94
CA THR A 106 11.43 -1.92 -23.07
C THR A 106 10.01 -2.11 -22.55
N LEU A 107 9.53 -3.35 -22.50
CA LEU A 107 8.20 -3.68 -21.97
C LEU A 107 8.19 -3.51 -20.46
N LEU A 108 7.19 -2.80 -19.94
CA LEU A 108 6.98 -2.70 -18.50
C LEU A 108 6.39 -4.01 -17.95
N THR A 109 6.77 -4.40 -16.74
CA THR A 109 6.22 -5.58 -16.06
C THR A 109 4.86 -5.22 -15.47
N HIS A 110 3.86 -6.09 -15.61
CA HIS A 110 2.58 -5.93 -14.91
C HIS A 110 2.77 -6.26 -13.42
N ILE A 111 2.52 -5.26 -12.56
CA ILE A 111 2.74 -5.35 -11.12
C ILE A 111 1.45 -5.69 -10.39
N ALA A 112 0.37 -4.96 -10.66
CA ALA A 112 -0.89 -5.09 -9.93
C ALA A 112 -2.09 -4.76 -10.82
N GLN A 113 -3.20 -5.44 -10.59
CA GLN A 113 -4.52 -5.08 -11.08
C GLN A 113 -5.51 -5.13 -9.93
N VAL A 114 -6.41 -4.14 -9.85
CA VAL A 114 -7.49 -4.09 -8.86
C VAL A 114 -8.79 -3.68 -9.53
N ASP A 115 -9.84 -4.48 -9.33
CA ASP A 115 -11.21 -4.18 -9.78
C ASP A 115 -11.96 -3.40 -8.71
N LEU A 116 -11.99 -2.09 -8.89
CA LEU A 116 -12.59 -1.17 -7.93
C LEU A 116 -14.11 -1.33 -7.82
N GLY A 117 -14.77 -1.81 -8.88
CA GLY A 117 -16.21 -2.08 -8.84
C GLY A 117 -16.52 -3.25 -7.93
N TYR A 118 -15.77 -4.34 -8.09
CA TYR A 118 -15.88 -5.50 -7.20
C TYR A 118 -15.50 -5.13 -5.76
N GLU A 119 -14.37 -4.45 -5.55
CA GLU A 119 -13.91 -4.12 -4.19
C GLU A 119 -14.83 -3.12 -3.47
N SER A 120 -15.45 -2.17 -4.20
CA SER A 120 -16.44 -1.27 -3.61
C SER A 120 -17.66 -2.03 -3.09
N MET A 121 -18.06 -3.12 -3.74
CA MET A 121 -19.15 -3.97 -3.25
C MET A 121 -18.70 -4.89 -2.11
N ASN A 122 -17.49 -5.44 -2.20
CA ASN A 122 -16.92 -6.36 -1.21
C ASN A 122 -16.71 -5.68 0.15
N VAL A 123 -16.04 -4.52 0.15
CA VAL A 123 -15.73 -3.74 1.35
C VAL A 123 -16.94 -2.93 1.83
N GLY A 124 -17.79 -2.49 0.90
CA GLY A 124 -18.96 -1.67 1.17
C GLY A 124 -18.64 -0.19 1.39
N ASP A 125 -19.68 0.65 1.29
CA ASP A 125 -19.57 2.11 1.35
C ASP A 125 -18.70 2.65 2.49
N PRO A 126 -18.83 2.19 3.76
CA PRO A 126 -18.09 2.78 4.85
C PRO A 126 -16.57 2.52 4.80
N GLY A 127 -16.16 1.41 4.17
CA GLY A 127 -14.74 1.08 3.98
C GLY A 127 -14.18 1.49 2.62
N PHE A 128 -15.04 1.81 1.64
CA PHE A 128 -14.59 2.17 0.30
C PHE A 128 -14.69 3.68 0.00
N ILE A 129 -15.81 4.34 0.27
CA ILE A 129 -16.02 5.76 -0.07
C ILE A 129 -14.92 6.67 0.53
N PRO A 130 -14.50 6.50 1.80
CA PRO A 130 -13.48 7.37 2.38
C PRO A 130 -12.09 7.22 1.77
N THR A 131 -11.83 6.17 0.98
CA THR A 131 -10.58 6.02 0.21
C THR A 131 -10.46 7.09 -0.89
N GLY A 132 -11.60 7.63 -1.35
CA GLY A 132 -11.66 8.56 -2.48
C GLY A 132 -11.24 7.93 -3.81
N LEU A 133 -11.19 6.60 -3.92
CA LEU A 133 -10.96 5.90 -5.18
C LEU A 133 -12.26 5.87 -6.02
N PRO A 134 -12.18 5.76 -7.35
CA PRO A 134 -13.35 5.46 -8.18
C PRO A 134 -14.05 4.19 -7.69
N ASN A 135 -15.38 4.16 -7.67
CA ASN A 135 -16.17 2.99 -7.24
C ASN A 135 -16.47 2.01 -8.38
N GLU A 136 -15.80 2.16 -9.51
CA GLU A 136 -15.96 1.32 -10.70
C GLU A 136 -14.66 1.30 -11.52
N GLY A 137 -14.55 0.28 -12.36
CA GLY A 137 -13.44 0.11 -13.28
C GLY A 137 -12.23 -0.60 -12.67
N ILE A 138 -11.24 -0.82 -13.51
CA ILE A 138 -10.05 -1.60 -13.19
C ILE A 138 -8.84 -0.69 -13.30
N ILE A 139 -8.04 -0.64 -12.23
CA ILE A 139 -6.72 0.00 -12.25
C ILE A 139 -5.65 -1.07 -12.46
N GLN A 140 -4.73 -0.81 -13.38
CA GLN A 140 -3.54 -1.63 -13.64
C GLN A 140 -2.27 -0.81 -13.42
N PHE A 141 -1.28 -1.41 -12.77
CA PHE A 141 0.04 -0.83 -12.54
C PHE A 141 1.12 -1.64 -13.25
N PHE A 142 1.96 -0.93 -14.00
CA PHE A 142 3.12 -1.46 -14.69
C PHE A 142 4.39 -0.70 -14.30
N HIS A 143 5.52 -1.41 -14.21
CA HIS A 143 6.83 -0.83 -13.86
C HIS A 143 7.97 -1.61 -14.51
N ASP A 144 9.10 -0.98 -14.74
CA ASP A 144 10.32 -1.64 -15.24
C ASP A 144 11.09 -2.46 -14.16
N THR A 145 10.62 -2.45 -12.91
CA THR A 145 11.22 -3.03 -11.69
C THR A 145 12.65 -2.63 -11.32
N GLN A 146 13.33 -1.78 -12.10
CA GLN A 146 14.74 -1.45 -11.92
C GLN A 146 14.96 0.03 -11.64
N ASN A 147 14.13 0.91 -12.22
CA ASN A 147 14.25 2.34 -12.00
C ASN A 147 13.75 2.72 -10.61
N MET A 148 14.51 3.53 -9.88
CA MET A 148 14.14 3.88 -8.52
C MET A 148 13.08 4.97 -8.45
N GLY A 149 12.83 5.70 -9.54
CA GLY A 149 11.90 6.82 -9.58
C GLY A 149 12.47 8.14 -9.07
N GLU A 150 13.75 8.17 -8.70
CA GLU A 150 14.47 9.38 -8.31
C GLU A 150 14.59 10.32 -9.52
N PRO A 151 14.49 11.66 -9.34
CA PRO A 151 14.56 12.62 -10.45
C PRO A 151 15.79 12.45 -11.35
N GLU A 152 16.94 12.09 -10.78
CA GLU A 152 18.18 11.83 -11.50
C GLU A 152 18.19 10.54 -12.32
N ASP A 153 17.34 9.57 -11.96
CA ASP A 153 17.24 8.27 -12.62
C ASP A 153 16.20 8.26 -13.74
N VAL A 154 15.36 9.30 -13.83
CA VAL A 154 14.30 9.41 -14.84
C VAL A 154 14.74 10.33 -15.97
N GLU A 155 15.22 9.73 -17.06
CA GLU A 155 15.68 10.47 -18.25
C GLU A 155 14.56 11.27 -18.93
N ASP A 156 13.33 10.77 -18.89
CA ASP A 156 12.15 11.38 -19.53
C ASP A 156 10.87 11.18 -18.71
N LEU A 157 10.43 12.23 -18.02
CA LEU A 157 9.16 12.24 -17.27
C LEU A 157 7.93 12.19 -18.18
N LEU A 158 8.05 12.44 -19.49
CA LEU A 158 6.94 12.28 -20.44
C LEU A 158 6.75 10.81 -20.86
N ASN A 159 7.77 9.97 -20.68
CA ASN A 159 7.73 8.53 -20.95
C ASN A 159 8.35 7.76 -19.78
N PRO A 160 7.71 7.82 -18.59
CA PRO A 160 8.30 7.30 -17.37
C PRO A 160 8.46 5.76 -17.42
N PRO A 161 9.36 5.19 -16.59
CA PRO A 161 9.55 3.75 -16.46
C PRO A 161 8.41 3.02 -15.71
N TRP A 162 7.24 3.64 -15.64
CA TRP A 162 6.02 3.12 -15.04
C TRP A 162 4.80 3.56 -15.85
N ALA A 163 3.68 2.85 -15.69
CA ALA A 163 2.40 3.26 -16.24
C ALA A 163 1.25 2.82 -15.33
N ILE A 164 0.27 3.70 -15.18
CA ILE A 164 -1.02 3.36 -14.58
C ILE A 164 -2.07 3.42 -15.67
N ARG A 165 -2.93 2.40 -15.73
CA ARG A 165 -4.07 2.37 -16.64
C ARG A 165 -5.35 2.22 -15.87
N TYR A 166 -6.36 2.92 -16.33
CA TYR A 166 -7.72 2.82 -15.82
C TYR A 166 -8.67 2.63 -16.99
N PHE A 167 -9.61 1.71 -16.83
CA PHE A 167 -10.70 1.51 -17.77
C PHE A 167 -11.93 0.97 -17.04
N VAL A 168 -13.11 1.24 -17.58
CA VAL A 168 -14.36 0.63 -17.12
C VAL A 168 -14.70 -0.48 -18.10
N PRO A 169 -14.74 -1.75 -17.66
CA PRO A 169 -15.17 -2.86 -18.51
C PRO A 169 -16.55 -2.63 -19.13
N GLU A 170 -16.80 -3.13 -20.34
CA GLU A 170 -18.11 -3.05 -20.98
C GLU A 170 -19.15 -4.01 -20.37
N ASN A 171 -18.68 -5.03 -19.67
CA ASN A 171 -19.46 -6.06 -18.99
C ASN A 171 -18.96 -6.20 -17.55
N ASP A 172 -19.82 -6.60 -16.63
CA ASP A 172 -19.46 -6.84 -15.23
C ASP A 172 -19.05 -8.32 -15.00
N GLU A 173 -19.24 -9.19 -15.99
CA GLU A 173 -18.87 -10.60 -15.91
C GLU A 173 -17.38 -10.79 -16.18
N VAL A 174 -16.58 -10.84 -15.10
CA VAL A 174 -15.12 -11.00 -15.12
C VAL A 174 -14.64 -12.20 -15.98
N GLU A 175 -15.41 -13.29 -16.02
CA GLU A 175 -15.09 -14.47 -16.85
C GLU A 175 -15.07 -14.17 -18.36
N THR A 176 -15.70 -13.07 -18.79
CA THR A 176 -15.76 -12.64 -20.18
C THR A 176 -14.60 -11.72 -20.58
N PHE A 177 -13.77 -11.29 -19.61
CA PHE A 177 -12.72 -10.32 -19.88
C PHE A 177 -11.58 -10.98 -20.66
N ALA A 178 -11.16 -10.32 -21.73
CA ALA A 178 -9.99 -10.73 -22.48
C ALA A 178 -8.71 -10.38 -21.70
N PHE A 179 -7.68 -11.20 -21.85
CA PHE A 179 -6.35 -10.92 -21.34
C PHE A 179 -5.51 -10.23 -22.41
N MET A 180 -4.71 -9.24 -22.00
CA MET A 180 -3.83 -8.52 -22.91
C MET A 180 -2.79 -9.48 -23.48
N GLU A 181 -2.70 -9.64 -24.80
CA GLU A 181 -1.73 -10.57 -25.42
C GLU A 181 -0.30 -10.23 -24.97
N SER A 182 0.39 -11.19 -24.35
CA SER A 182 1.80 -11.03 -24.04
C SER A 182 2.56 -10.98 -25.37
N SER A 183 3.11 -9.82 -25.75
CA SER A 183 4.18 -9.81 -26.75
C SER A 183 5.26 -10.75 -26.23
N GLY A 184 5.69 -11.77 -26.98
CA GLY A 184 6.46 -12.91 -26.46
C GLY A 184 7.75 -12.62 -25.67
N ASP A 185 8.20 -11.36 -25.62
CA ASP A 185 9.31 -10.84 -24.83
C ASP A 185 8.89 -10.21 -23.47
N ALA A 186 7.59 -10.04 -23.21
CA ALA A 186 7.07 -9.57 -21.93
C ALA A 186 7.39 -10.64 -20.88
N ILE A 187 8.40 -10.38 -20.06
CA ILE A 187 8.75 -11.27 -18.97
C ILE A 187 7.59 -11.19 -17.99
N LEU A 188 6.72 -12.21 -17.96
CA LEU A 188 5.86 -12.51 -16.83
C LEU A 188 6.76 -12.99 -15.68
N SER A 189 7.64 -12.11 -15.21
CA SER A 189 8.63 -12.34 -14.14
C SER A 189 7.93 -12.60 -12.82
N ILE A 190 6.69 -12.10 -12.74
CA ILE A 190 5.86 -12.15 -11.57
C ILE A 190 4.78 -13.24 -11.74
N PRO A 191 4.71 -14.23 -10.83
CA PRO A 191 3.56 -15.12 -10.76
C PRO A 191 2.28 -14.35 -10.41
N LEU A 192 1.15 -14.70 -11.04
CA LEU A 192 -0.16 -14.23 -10.61
C LEU A 192 -0.42 -14.61 -9.14
N MET A 193 -0.75 -13.62 -8.32
CA MET A 193 -1.05 -13.76 -6.90
C MET A 193 -2.37 -13.05 -6.62
N PRO A 194 -3.47 -13.80 -6.45
CA PRO A 194 -4.78 -13.21 -6.19
C PRO A 194 -4.81 -12.43 -4.88
N LEU A 195 -5.59 -11.35 -4.86
CA LEU A 195 -5.72 -10.49 -3.68
C LEU A 195 -6.97 -10.82 -2.86
N ASP A 196 -6.81 -10.74 -1.55
CA ASP A 196 -7.87 -10.59 -0.58
C ASP A 196 -7.83 -9.13 -0.09
N ILE A 197 -8.86 -8.36 -0.42
CA ILE A 197 -8.90 -6.93 -0.18
C ILE A 197 -9.94 -6.62 0.88
N ASP A 198 -9.53 -5.83 1.88
CA ASP A 198 -10.41 -5.28 2.91
C ASP A 198 -10.08 -3.80 3.14
N GLY A 199 -11.07 -3.04 3.58
CA GLY A 199 -10.88 -1.65 4.01
C GLY A 199 -10.36 -1.60 5.44
N PHE A 200 -9.47 -0.67 5.74
CA PHE A 200 -9.05 -0.38 7.11
C PHE A 200 -8.63 1.07 7.25
N MET A 201 -8.61 1.56 8.48
CA MET A 201 -8.07 2.88 8.79
C MET A 201 -6.57 2.78 9.08
N ASN A 202 -5.80 3.73 8.55
CA ASN A 202 -4.42 3.94 8.94
C ASN A 202 -4.13 5.39 9.34
N LEU A 203 -2.95 5.57 9.93
CA LEU A 203 -2.52 6.80 10.58
C LEU A 203 -1.25 7.31 9.90
N LYS A 204 -0.99 8.61 10.05
CA LYS A 204 0.31 9.18 9.67
C LYS A 204 1.41 8.59 10.54
N ASP A 205 2.60 8.46 9.97
CA ASP A 205 3.78 8.13 10.74
C ASP A 205 4.08 9.21 11.79
N GLN A 206 4.82 8.83 12.83
CA GLN A 206 5.16 9.74 13.92
C GLN A 206 5.94 10.98 13.46
N PHE A 207 6.78 10.89 12.42
CA PHE A 207 7.60 12.03 11.99
C PHE A 207 6.79 13.10 11.25
N SER A 208 5.54 12.79 10.90
CA SER A 208 4.58 13.69 10.27
C SER A 208 3.65 14.39 11.26
N VAL A 209 3.90 14.24 12.57
CA VAL A 209 3.03 14.74 13.63
C VAL A 209 3.83 15.58 14.63
N ASP A 210 3.29 16.74 15.00
CA ASP A 210 3.87 17.59 16.04
C ASP A 210 3.44 17.10 17.44
N PHE A 211 4.41 16.72 18.27
CA PHE A 211 4.19 16.26 19.66
C PHE A 211 4.63 17.30 20.69
N ARG A 212 4.02 17.27 21.88
CA ARG A 212 4.41 18.15 23.00
C ARG A 212 5.59 17.61 23.81
N SER A 213 5.82 16.30 23.76
CA SER A 213 6.90 15.61 24.46
C SER A 213 7.35 14.37 23.68
N GLU A 214 8.55 13.89 24.00
CA GLU A 214 9.10 12.62 23.50
C GLU A 214 8.22 11.43 23.93
N GLU A 215 7.74 11.42 25.17
CA GLU A 215 6.80 10.41 25.69
C GLU A 215 5.50 10.32 24.88
N GLU A 216 4.96 11.46 24.42
CA GLU A 216 3.76 11.47 23.58
C GLU A 216 4.04 10.93 22.17
N ALA A 217 5.25 11.20 21.64
CA ALA A 217 5.70 10.67 20.37
C ALA A 217 5.87 9.14 20.43
N ASP A 218 6.54 8.63 21.46
CA ASP A 218 6.73 7.19 21.68
C ASP A 218 5.39 6.46 21.80
N LEU A 219 4.47 7.01 22.60
CA LEU A 219 3.12 6.45 22.76
C LEU A 219 2.34 6.41 21.44
N TYR A 220 2.49 7.43 20.60
CA TYR A 220 1.86 7.46 19.28
C TYR A 220 2.51 6.45 18.32
N ALA A 221 3.84 6.30 18.39
CA ALA A 221 4.58 5.30 17.61
C ALA A 221 4.06 3.88 17.91
N ASP A 222 3.96 3.53 19.19
CA ASP A 222 3.43 2.23 19.64
C ASP A 222 1.99 2.02 19.14
N PHE A 223 1.18 3.08 19.15
CA PHE A 223 -0.20 3.03 18.64
C PHE A 223 -0.26 2.79 17.12
N VAL A 224 0.59 3.44 16.34
CA VAL A 224 0.72 3.21 14.89
C VAL A 224 1.18 1.78 14.61
N GLU A 225 2.19 1.30 15.34
CA GLU A 225 2.69 -0.08 15.21
C GLU A 225 1.61 -1.13 15.53
N LEU A 226 0.86 -0.94 16.60
CA LEU A 226 -0.25 -1.85 16.94
C LEU A 226 -1.35 -1.81 15.88
N THR A 227 -1.68 -0.64 15.36
CA THR A 227 -2.68 -0.47 14.30
C THR A 227 -2.29 -1.28 13.07
N GLU A 228 -1.06 -1.11 12.57
CA GLU A 228 -0.53 -1.87 11.43
C GLU A 228 -0.44 -3.37 11.70
N PHE A 229 -0.11 -3.78 12.93
CA PHE A 229 -0.11 -5.20 13.32
C PHE A 229 -1.52 -5.82 13.27
N GLU A 230 -2.54 -5.14 13.79
CA GLU A 230 -3.93 -5.62 13.72
C GLU A 230 -4.43 -5.71 12.28
N ILE A 231 -4.06 -4.75 11.43
CA ILE A 231 -4.31 -4.78 9.99
C ILE A 231 -3.65 -6.02 9.36
N TYR A 232 -2.36 -6.22 9.60
CA TYR A 232 -1.59 -7.35 9.06
C TYR A 232 -2.21 -8.69 9.47
N ASN A 233 -2.49 -8.89 10.76
CA ASN A 233 -3.04 -10.16 11.25
C ASN A 233 -4.38 -10.49 10.61
N ARG A 234 -5.23 -9.48 10.41
CA ARG A 234 -6.56 -9.70 9.87
C ARG A 234 -6.53 -10.05 8.39
N LEU A 235 -5.66 -9.39 7.61
CA LEU A 235 -5.56 -9.59 6.17
C LEU A 235 -4.70 -10.80 5.78
N LEU A 236 -3.65 -11.12 6.55
CA LEU A 236 -2.67 -12.15 6.17
C LEU A 236 -2.65 -13.37 7.09
N ARG A 237 -3.23 -13.32 8.30
CA ARG A 237 -3.21 -14.43 9.27
C ARG A 237 -4.62 -14.89 9.66
N PHE A 238 -5.33 -15.49 8.71
CA PHE A 238 -6.67 -16.05 8.94
C PHE A 238 -6.77 -17.13 10.05
N GLU A 239 -5.67 -17.83 10.40
CA GLU A 239 -5.78 -19.07 11.20
C GLU A 239 -5.00 -19.12 12.54
N ALA A 240 -4.26 -18.09 12.96
CA ALA A 240 -3.69 -18.08 14.31
C ALA A 240 -3.39 -16.67 14.83
N ARG A 241 -4.22 -16.18 15.77
CA ARG A 241 -3.79 -15.13 16.70
C ARG A 241 -2.69 -15.73 17.56
N LEU A 242 -1.43 -15.36 17.34
CA LEU A 242 -0.34 -15.68 18.24
C LEU A 242 -0.25 -14.54 19.27
N PRO A 243 -0.62 -14.77 20.54
CA PRO A 243 -0.55 -13.73 21.57
C PRO A 243 0.86 -13.18 21.78
N ASP A 244 1.89 -13.98 21.48
CA ASP A 244 3.30 -13.68 21.71
C ASP A 244 3.93 -12.76 20.63
N HIS A 245 3.13 -12.28 19.67
CA HIS A 245 3.59 -11.46 18.53
C HIS A 245 3.06 -10.02 18.58
N ARG A 246 2.72 -9.47 19.73
CA ARG A 246 2.25 -8.09 19.82
C ARG A 246 3.40 -7.11 20.12
N PRO A 247 3.29 -5.82 19.77
CA PRO A 247 4.32 -4.79 20.05
C PRO A 247 4.85 -4.80 21.48
N GLU A 248 4.00 -5.14 22.45
CA GLU A 248 4.37 -5.24 23.86
C GLU A 248 5.26 -6.43 24.25
N HIS A 249 5.46 -7.42 23.38
CA HIS A 249 6.29 -8.60 23.68
C HIS A 249 7.79 -8.29 23.45
N PRO A 250 8.72 -8.66 24.36
CA PRO A 250 10.14 -8.35 24.22
C PRO A 250 10.80 -8.98 22.99
N ASP A 251 10.23 -10.07 22.47
CA ASP A 251 10.66 -10.73 21.22
C ASP A 251 9.81 -10.31 20.02
N PHE A 252 9.00 -9.25 20.14
CA PHE A 252 8.25 -8.71 19.01
C PHE A 252 9.20 -8.26 17.92
N ILE A 253 8.98 -8.78 16.74
CA ILE A 253 9.58 -8.30 15.52
C ILE A 253 8.41 -7.76 14.71
N PRO A 254 8.37 -6.44 14.42
CA PRO A 254 7.32 -5.86 13.60
C PRO A 254 7.16 -6.67 12.31
N ASP A 255 5.92 -7.10 12.05
CA ASP A 255 5.59 -7.75 10.80
C ASP A 255 5.77 -6.75 9.64
N GLU A 256 6.04 -7.28 8.46
CA GLU A 256 6.19 -6.49 7.24
C GLU A 256 4.89 -5.72 6.95
N ARG A 257 4.99 -4.42 6.65
CA ARG A 257 3.84 -3.59 6.33
C ARG A 257 3.09 -4.14 5.12
N ILE A 258 1.77 -4.19 5.17
CA ILE A 258 0.98 -4.71 4.04
C ILE A 258 1.06 -3.78 2.82
N SER A 259 0.89 -4.37 1.64
CA SER A 259 0.62 -3.57 0.44
C SER A 259 -0.77 -2.93 0.57
N ARG A 260 -0.96 -1.72 0.04
CA ARG A 260 -2.23 -0.97 0.15
C ARG A 260 -2.51 -0.04 -1.04
N MET A 261 -3.76 0.42 -1.15
CA MET A 261 -4.18 1.53 -1.99
C MET A 261 -4.84 2.62 -1.14
N SER A 262 -4.60 3.89 -1.49
CA SER A 262 -5.06 5.04 -0.72
C SER A 262 -4.52 5.09 0.73
N GLY A 263 -5.00 6.09 1.47
CA GLY A 263 -4.62 6.41 2.84
C GLY A 263 -3.20 6.93 3.00
N TRP A 264 -2.60 6.67 4.15
CA TRP A 264 -1.23 7.09 4.46
C TRP A 264 -0.18 6.07 4.03
N SER A 265 1.02 6.57 3.71
CA SER A 265 2.22 5.75 3.56
C SER A 265 2.60 5.17 4.93
N ALA A 266 3.00 3.90 4.99
CA ALA A 266 3.59 3.35 6.21
C ALA A 266 5.09 3.61 6.32
N CYS A 267 5.72 4.05 5.23
CA CYS A 267 7.08 4.57 5.28
C CYS A 267 7.09 5.99 5.87
N GLU A 268 8.14 6.30 6.64
CA GLU A 268 8.39 7.63 7.20
C GLU A 268 8.35 8.70 6.10
N ILE A 269 7.64 9.81 6.32
CA ILE A 269 7.64 10.90 5.34
C ILE A 269 8.85 11.79 5.62
N ARG A 270 9.87 11.71 4.76
CA ARG A 270 11.05 12.60 4.83
C ARG A 270 10.85 13.86 4.01
N GLU A 271 11.38 14.98 4.50
CA GLU A 271 11.28 16.30 3.85
C GLU A 271 11.84 16.26 2.41
N GLU A 272 12.89 15.48 2.18
CA GLU A 272 13.51 15.27 0.87
C GLU A 272 12.49 14.73 -0.15
N TYR A 273 11.73 13.70 0.21
CA TYR A 273 10.71 13.10 -0.66
C TYR A 273 9.52 14.03 -0.88
N ASN A 274 9.09 14.77 0.15
CA ASN A 274 8.03 15.76 -0.02
C ASN A 274 8.43 16.86 -1.01
N GLY A 275 9.69 17.33 -0.94
CA GLY A 275 10.23 18.30 -1.88
C GLY A 275 10.28 17.78 -3.32
N GLN A 276 10.65 16.51 -3.50
CA GLN A 276 10.61 15.85 -4.81
C GLN A 276 9.18 15.70 -5.34
N LEU A 277 8.24 15.23 -4.51
CA LEU A 277 6.85 15.03 -4.87
C LEU A 277 6.20 16.34 -5.35
N ALA A 278 6.43 17.44 -4.64
CA ALA A 278 5.94 18.76 -5.05
C ALA A 278 6.55 19.26 -6.37
N THR A 279 7.76 18.82 -6.69
CA THR A 279 8.47 19.20 -7.93
C THR A 279 8.03 18.35 -9.12
N LEU A 280 7.94 17.04 -8.94
CA LEU A 280 7.63 16.07 -9.99
C LEU A 280 6.13 15.96 -10.27
N LEU A 281 5.30 16.17 -9.25
CA LEU A 281 3.85 16.09 -9.33
C LEU A 281 3.22 17.39 -8.78
N PRO A 282 3.41 18.53 -9.45
CA PRO A 282 2.98 19.83 -8.93
C PRO A 282 1.46 19.91 -8.82
N LEU A 283 0.98 20.29 -7.64
CA LEU A 283 -0.44 20.49 -7.36
C LEU A 283 -1.04 21.58 -8.24
N THR A 284 -2.31 21.41 -8.62
CA THR A 284 -3.00 22.36 -9.49
C THR A 284 -3.33 23.68 -8.80
N ASP A 285 -3.74 23.62 -7.53
CA ASP A 285 -3.94 24.77 -6.65
C ASP A 285 -3.80 24.37 -5.16
N ALA A 286 -4.12 25.30 -4.25
CA ALA A 286 -3.95 25.12 -2.80
C ALA A 286 -4.97 24.16 -2.15
N SER A 287 -6.00 23.73 -2.88
CA SER A 287 -7.01 22.75 -2.41
C SER A 287 -6.77 21.33 -2.92
N ASP A 288 -5.86 21.18 -3.88
CA ASP A 288 -5.41 19.88 -4.39
C ASP A 288 -4.45 19.22 -3.37
N GLU A 289 -4.34 17.90 -3.43
CA GLU A 289 -3.48 17.12 -2.54
C GLU A 289 -2.82 15.96 -3.30
N HIS A 290 -1.71 15.46 -2.76
CA HIS A 290 -1.14 14.20 -3.19
C HIS A 290 -1.86 13.03 -2.53
N VAL A 291 -2.17 12.01 -3.32
CA VAL A 291 -2.83 10.79 -2.91
C VAL A 291 -1.90 9.62 -3.19
N LEU A 292 -1.68 8.79 -2.17
CA LEU A 292 -1.00 7.50 -2.34
C LEU A 292 -1.93 6.57 -3.11
N LEU A 293 -1.67 6.33 -4.39
CA LEU A 293 -2.48 5.43 -5.19
C LEU A 293 -2.19 3.96 -4.87
N PHE A 294 -0.90 3.60 -4.81
CA PHE A 294 -0.43 2.28 -4.40
C PHE A 294 0.77 2.41 -3.48
N GLU A 295 0.85 1.55 -2.47
CA GLU A 295 2.11 1.16 -1.83
C GLU A 295 2.20 -0.36 -1.89
N ILE A 296 3.23 -0.88 -2.55
CA ILE A 296 3.44 -2.32 -2.70
C ILE A 296 4.68 -2.69 -1.92
N ASN A 297 4.51 -3.49 -0.86
CA ASN A 297 5.62 -4.05 -0.11
C ASN A 297 5.97 -5.44 -0.66
N PRO A 298 7.07 -5.60 -1.43
CA PRO A 298 7.45 -6.87 -2.03
C PRO A 298 7.74 -7.98 -1.00
N ARG A 299 8.05 -7.62 0.25
CA ARG A 299 8.34 -8.59 1.32
C ARG A 299 7.11 -9.32 1.83
N THR A 300 5.92 -8.84 1.48
CA THR A 300 4.66 -9.53 1.74
C THR A 300 4.40 -10.66 0.74
N PHE A 301 5.30 -10.87 -0.24
CA PHE A 301 5.15 -11.87 -1.29
C PHE A 301 6.16 -13.02 -1.15
N PRO A 302 5.78 -14.25 -1.57
CA PRO A 302 6.69 -15.39 -1.62
C PRO A 302 7.69 -15.36 -2.80
N THR A 303 7.88 -14.19 -3.44
CA THR A 303 8.73 -14.04 -4.64
C THR A 303 9.86 -13.05 -4.34
N PRO A 304 11.08 -13.53 -4.04
CA PRO A 304 12.18 -12.64 -3.66
C PRO A 304 12.66 -11.79 -4.84
N GLY A 305 13.28 -10.64 -4.52
CA GLY A 305 13.99 -9.80 -5.48
C GLY A 305 13.17 -8.76 -6.26
N TRP A 306 11.89 -8.56 -5.95
CA TRP A 306 11.11 -7.47 -6.56
C TRP A 306 11.47 -6.13 -5.94
N PHE A 307 11.61 -5.10 -6.79
CA PHE A 307 11.89 -3.73 -6.35
C PHE A 307 13.04 -3.67 -5.34
N HIS A 308 14.05 -4.53 -5.50
CA HIS A 308 15.18 -4.66 -4.55
C HIS A 308 14.74 -4.93 -3.10
N GLU A 309 13.60 -5.59 -2.91
CA GLU A 309 12.96 -5.89 -1.63
C GLU A 309 12.58 -4.63 -0.83
N ARG A 310 12.25 -3.56 -1.56
CA ARG A 310 11.84 -2.27 -1.03
C ARG A 310 10.40 -1.92 -1.42
N PRO A 311 9.66 -1.20 -0.56
CA PRO A 311 8.34 -0.69 -0.92
C PRO A 311 8.40 0.19 -2.17
N VAL A 312 7.45 0.01 -3.07
CA VAL A 312 7.23 0.93 -4.19
C VAL A 312 5.96 1.72 -3.93
N GLN A 313 6.02 3.03 -4.10
CA GLN A 313 4.91 3.96 -3.91
C GLN A 313 4.54 4.60 -5.24
N VAL A 314 3.24 4.70 -5.50
CA VAL A 314 2.67 5.42 -6.64
C VAL A 314 1.82 6.54 -6.10
N TRP A 315 2.11 7.77 -6.51
CA TRP A 315 1.42 8.98 -6.09
C TRP A 315 0.70 9.63 -7.27
N ILE A 316 -0.49 10.16 -7.01
CA ILE A 316 -1.34 10.88 -7.97
C ILE A 316 -1.88 12.16 -7.31
N ARG A 317 -2.24 13.17 -8.10
CA ARG A 317 -2.97 14.35 -7.57
C ARG A 317 -4.43 13.99 -7.37
N ARG A 318 -5.06 14.54 -6.33
CA ARG A 318 -6.50 14.38 -6.10
C ARG A 318 -7.30 14.80 -7.32
N THR A 319 -6.98 15.94 -7.94
CA THR A 319 -7.70 16.41 -9.13
C THR A 319 -7.58 15.47 -10.33
N ASP A 320 -6.42 14.82 -10.50
CA ASP A 320 -6.23 13.83 -11.58
C ASP A 320 -6.99 12.55 -11.27
N LEU A 321 -6.97 12.08 -10.02
CA LEU A 321 -7.72 10.89 -9.58
C LEU A 321 -9.23 11.08 -9.76
N ASP A 322 -9.78 12.23 -9.34
CA ASP A 322 -11.19 12.55 -9.47
C ASP A 322 -11.61 12.66 -10.95
N ALA A 323 -10.72 13.18 -11.81
CA ALA A 323 -10.91 13.24 -13.25
C ALA A 323 -10.63 11.91 -13.97
N ARG A 324 -10.21 10.87 -13.23
CA ARG A 324 -9.78 9.55 -13.76
C ARG A 324 -8.64 9.67 -14.79
N ASN A 325 -7.77 10.67 -14.61
CA ASN A 325 -6.60 10.92 -15.42
C ASN A 325 -5.36 10.29 -14.79
N PHE A 326 -5.03 9.06 -15.20
CA PHE A 326 -3.91 8.31 -14.64
C PHE A 326 -2.59 8.48 -15.41
N ASP A 327 -2.55 9.41 -16.37
CA ASP A 327 -1.34 9.70 -17.15
C ASP A 327 -0.32 10.54 -16.36
N HIS A 328 -0.73 11.14 -15.24
CA HIS A 328 0.11 11.97 -14.37
C HIS A 328 0.29 11.33 -12.99
N VAL A 329 1.24 10.43 -12.89
CA VAL A 329 1.60 9.75 -11.64
C VAL A 329 3.10 9.74 -11.45
N TRP A 330 3.54 9.73 -10.21
CA TRP A 330 4.94 9.51 -9.86
C TRP A 330 5.09 8.19 -9.12
N CYS A 331 6.08 7.39 -9.52
CA CYS A 331 6.40 6.13 -8.87
C CYS A 331 7.80 6.21 -8.26
N LEU A 332 7.98 5.69 -7.05
CA LEU A 332 9.22 5.73 -6.29
C LEU A 332 9.44 4.39 -5.58
N ILE A 333 10.61 3.78 -5.74
CA ILE A 333 11.09 2.66 -4.92
C ILE A 333 11.82 3.24 -3.71
N ARG A 334 11.29 3.01 -2.52
CA ARG A 334 11.79 3.57 -1.25
C ARG A 334 13.12 2.94 -0.84
N THR A 335 14.22 3.68 -0.90
CA THR A 335 15.55 3.19 -0.50
C THR A 335 15.80 3.26 1.00
N ASP A 336 14.99 4.05 1.70
CA ASP A 336 15.13 4.44 3.10
C ASP A 336 14.34 3.57 4.08
N ALA A 337 13.46 2.72 3.56
CA ALA A 337 12.65 1.78 4.33
C ALA A 337 13.47 0.64 4.97
#